data_AF-A0A2N6SWW2-F1
#
_entry.id   AF-A0A2N6SWW2-F1
#
_cell.length_a   1.000
_cell.length_b   1.000
_cell.length_c   1.000
_cell.angle_alpha   90.00
_cell.angle_beta   90.00
_cell.angle_gamma   90.00
#
_symmetry.space_group_name_H-M   'P 1'
#
loop_
_entity.id
_entity.type
_entity.pdbx_description
1 polymer ?
#
loop_
_entity_poly.entity_id
_entity_poly.type
_entity_poly.pdbx_seq_one_letter_code
_entity_poly.pdbx_strand_id
1 'polypeptide(L)' 'MSDAANLGISGRSAHPNPNRGAVMHCPYCGGENLWPDAETDYAWECRECCRVFTVKLHGQVERGVA' A
#
# COMPACT_ATOMS: atom_id res chain seq x y z
N MET A 1 -8.77 8.48 20.69
CA MET A 1 -9.27 7.12 20.46
C MET A 1 -8.22 6.43 19.62
N SER A 2 -7.33 5.70 20.27
CA SER A 2 -6.04 5.31 19.72
C SER A 2 -6.17 4.07 18.84
N ASP A 3 -5.61 4.15 17.64
CA ASP A 3 -5.55 3.13 16.59
C ASP A 3 -4.93 1.80 17.07
N ALA A 4 -5.76 0.95 17.66
CA ALA A 4 -5.39 -0.43 17.97
C ALA A 4 -5.21 -1.29 16.69
N ALA A 5 -5.66 -0.81 15.53
CA ALA A 5 -5.55 -1.50 14.25
C ALA A 5 -4.09 -1.66 13.76
N ASN A 6 -3.16 -0.90 14.35
CA ASN A 6 -1.79 -0.77 13.83
C ASN A 6 -0.71 -1.38 14.75
N LEU A 7 -1.08 -2.00 15.87
CA LEU A 7 -0.09 -2.66 16.73
C LEU A 7 0.32 -4.01 16.12
N GLY A 8 1.43 -4.02 15.39
CA GLY A 8 2.10 -5.24 14.92
C GLY A 8 2.23 -5.40 13.41
N ILE A 9 1.73 -4.44 12.62
CA ILE A 9 1.85 -4.45 11.16
C ILE A 9 2.91 -3.43 10.74
N SER A 10 4.19 -3.68 11.08
CA SER A 10 5.23 -3.09 10.21
C SER A 10 4.85 -3.48 8.78
N GLY A 11 4.95 -2.58 7.79
CA GLY A 11 4.35 -2.66 6.43
C GLY A 11 4.61 -3.91 5.56
N ARG A 12 5.10 -5.00 6.16
CA ARG A 12 5.26 -6.36 5.65
C ARG A 12 4.12 -7.32 6.01
N SER A 13 3.21 -7.01 6.93
CA SER A 13 2.08 -7.94 7.17
C SER A 13 1.18 -7.90 5.94
N ALA A 14 1.32 -8.92 5.11
CA ALA A 14 0.57 -9.10 3.89
C ALA A 14 -0.92 -8.93 4.18
N HIS A 15 -1.52 -7.92 3.58
CA HIS A 15 -2.98 -7.82 3.53
C HIS A 15 -3.53 -9.14 2.95
N PRO A 16 -4.70 -9.63 3.39
CA PRO A 16 -5.29 -10.86 2.84
C PRO A 16 -5.62 -10.79 1.33
N ASN A 17 -5.40 -9.64 0.68
CA ASN A 17 -5.57 -9.48 -0.76
C ASN A 17 -4.23 -9.79 -1.45
N PRO A 18 -4.10 -10.96 -2.12
CA PRO A 18 -2.86 -11.34 -2.79
C PRO A 18 -2.53 -10.44 -3.99
N ASN A 19 -3.50 -9.67 -4.49
CA ASN A 19 -3.29 -8.68 -5.56
C ASN A 19 -2.86 -7.30 -5.04
N ARG A 20 -2.79 -7.10 -3.72
CA ARG A 20 -2.25 -5.86 -3.14
C ARG A 20 -0.73 -5.89 -3.23
N GLY A 21 -0.19 -5.07 -4.12
CA GLY A 21 1.26 -4.83 -4.17
C GLY A 21 1.73 -4.11 -2.91
N ALA A 22 2.84 -4.57 -2.33
CA ALA A 22 3.55 -3.82 -1.29
C ALA A 22 4.18 -2.57 -1.90
N VAL A 23 4.04 -1.44 -1.21
CA VAL A 23 4.64 -0.16 -1.60
C VAL A 23 5.75 0.17 -0.60
N MET A 24 6.93 0.50 -1.09
CA MET A 24 8.08 0.80 -0.23
C MET A 24 8.24 2.31 0.03
N HIS A 25 7.78 3.16 -0.89
CA HIS A 25 7.90 4.61 -0.79
C HIS A 25 6.60 5.31 -1.21
N CYS A 26 6.21 6.35 -0.47
CA CYS A 26 5.07 7.18 -0.80
C CYS A 26 5.31 7.87 -2.16
N PRO A 27 4.40 7.76 -3.14
CA PRO A 27 4.58 8.39 -4.45
C PRO A 27 4.55 9.93 -4.39
N TYR A 28 4.14 10.52 -3.27
CA TYR A 28 4.02 11.97 -3.11
C TYR A 28 5.17 12.60 -2.32
N CYS A 29 5.66 11.96 -1.26
CA CYS A 29 6.72 12.53 -0.40
C CYS A 29 7.99 11.69 -0.29
N GLY A 30 8.02 10.47 -0.85
CA GLY A 30 9.16 9.55 -0.73
C GLY A 30 9.28 8.85 0.63
N GLY A 31 8.43 9.20 1.60
CA GLY A 31 8.41 8.60 2.94
C GLY A 31 8.09 7.11 2.94
N GLU A 32 8.53 6.41 3.99
CA GLU A 32 8.44 4.95 4.11
C GLU A 32 7.43 4.50 5.18
N ASN A 33 6.89 5.44 5.97
CA ASN A 33 5.85 5.16 6.96
C ASN A 33 4.48 4.94 6.30
N LEU A 34 4.35 3.78 5.64
CA LEU A 34 3.20 3.36 4.84
C LEU A 34 2.41 2.24 5.53
N TRP A 35 1.09 2.38 5.58
CA TRP A 35 0.17 1.42 6.19
C TRP A 35 -1.01 1.11 5.27
N PRO A 36 -1.58 -0.11 5.30
CA PRO A 36 -2.84 -0.38 4.62
C PRO A 36 -3.97 0.51 5.16
N ASP A 37 -4.82 1.00 4.27
CA ASP A 37 -5.98 1.82 4.59
C ASP A 37 -7.28 1.13 4.17
N ALA A 38 -8.40 1.49 4.82
CA ALA A 38 -9.71 0.89 4.61
C ALA A 38 -10.53 1.51 3.47
N GLU A 39 -10.10 2.66 2.91
CA GLU A 39 -10.79 3.33 1.80
C GLU A 39 -11.04 2.39 0.62
N THR A 40 -10.07 1.50 0.30
CA THR A 40 -10.23 0.42 -0.69
C THR A 40 -9.37 -0.81 -0.35
N ASP A 41 -9.68 -1.96 -0.98
CA ASP A 41 -8.88 -3.22 -0.93
C ASP A 41 -7.40 -3.08 -1.39
N TYR A 42 -7.04 -1.90 -1.89
CA TYR A 42 -5.74 -1.55 -2.45
C TYR A 42 -5.20 -0.22 -1.89
N ALA A 43 -5.87 0.38 -0.90
CA ALA A 43 -5.53 1.68 -0.34
C ALA A 43 -4.37 1.63 0.66
N TRP A 44 -3.57 2.68 0.68
CA TRP A 44 -2.41 2.90 1.52
C TRP A 44 -2.44 4.32 2.10
N GLU A 45 -2.19 4.42 3.40
CA GLU A 45 -1.99 5.67 4.13
C GLU A 45 -0.48 5.95 4.23
N CYS A 46 -0.04 7.16 3.85
CA CYS A 46 1.26 7.68 4.23
C CYS A 46 1.13 8.57 5.46
N ARG A 47 1.72 8.14 6.58
CA ARG A 47 1.66 8.85 7.85
C ARG A 47 2.62 10.03 7.97
N GLU A 48 3.53 10.19 7.01
CA GLU A 48 4.43 11.35 6.97
C GLU A 48 3.78 12.56 6.28
N CYS A 49 3.03 12.34 5.20
CA CYS A 49 2.39 13.41 4.44
C CYS A 49 0.86 13.40 4.46
N CYS A 50 0.27 12.53 5.29
CA CYS A 50 -1.16 12.39 5.56
C CYS A 50 -2.03 12.19 4.30
N ARG A 51 -1.53 11.43 3.32
CA ARG A 51 -2.27 11.11 2.09
C ARG A 51 -2.67 9.65 2.06
N VAL A 52 -3.89 9.39 1.62
CA VAL A 52 -4.37 8.06 1.25
C VAL A 52 -4.33 7.93 -0.27
N PHE A 53 -3.83 6.81 -0.77
CA PHE A 53 -3.72 6.51 -2.20
C PHE A 53 -3.90 5.02 -2.46
N THR A 54 -4.19 4.64 -3.71
CA THR A 54 -4.43 3.23 -4.08
C THR A 54 -3.33 2.71 -4.99
N VAL A 55 -2.86 1.47 -4.76
CA VAL A 55 -1.93 0.76 -5.64
C VAL A 55 -2.51 -0.60 -6.04
N LYS A 56 -2.75 -0.78 -7.35
CA LYS A 56 -3.39 -1.97 -7.91
C LYS A 56 -2.55 -2.58 -9.03
N LEU A 57 -2.29 -3.88 -8.94
CA LEU A 57 -1.74 -4.65 -10.06
C LEU A 57 -2.87 -4.96 -11.05
N HIS A 58 -2.71 -4.56 -12.32
CA HIS A 58 -3.65 -4.86 -13.39
C HIS A 58 -3.29 -6.12 -14.21
N GLY A 59 -2.15 -6.75 -13.91
CA GLY A 59 -1.61 -7.89 -14.65
C GLY A 59 -0.35 -7.53 -15.42
N GLN A 60 0.08 -8.44 -16.30
CA GLN A 60 1.23 -8.24 -17.19
C GLN A 60 0.73 -7.80 -18.57
N VAL A 61 1.39 -6.81 -19.16
CA VAL A 61 1.18 -6.45 -20.57
C VAL A 61 1.98 -7.39 -21.47
N GLU A 62 1.53 -7.61 -22.69
CA GLU A 62 2.26 -8.39 -23.68
C GLU A 62 3.61 -7.72 -23.99
N ARG A 63 4.69 -8.49 -23.93
CA ARG A 63 6.06 -7.96 -24.14
C ARG A 63 6.46 -7.84 -25.61
N GLY A 64 5.74 -8.51 -26.53
CA GLY A 64 6.04 -8.47 -27.97
C GLY A 64 7.46 -8.92 -28.34
N VAL A 65 8.12 -9.71 -27.49
CA VAL A 65 9.46 -10.23 -27.76
C VAL A 65 9.31 -11.57 -28.48
N ALA A 66 9.79 -11.62 -29.73
CA ALA A 66 9.86 -12.82 -30.56
C ALA A 66 11.01 -13.75 -30.13
#